data_AF-A0A1V3XWR1-F1
#
_entry.id   AF-A0A1V3XWR1-F1
#
_cell.length_a   1.000
_cell.length_b   1.000
_cell.length_c   1.000
_cell.angle_alpha   90.00
_cell.angle_beta   90.00
_cell.angle_gamma   90.00
#
_symmetry.space_group_name_H-M   'P 1'
#
loop_
_entity.id
_entity.type
_entity.pdbx_description
1 polymer ?
#
loop_
_entity_poly.entity_id
_entity_poly.type
_entity_poly.pdbx_seq_one_letter_code
_entity_poly.pdbx_strand_id
1 'polypeptide(L)'
;MRQFRKVMRFIAVDSGQSIEELLAGRFREILHTVLKEELKQHLHDAELARKDYVGKLESQLLSPMRDRTLTISKRLFPEVKDMFLTPTVSGLEETLSNVEIRLADSVETELRNKGTGVAGAILVALLRYLTEASKQSMVLAVEEPEAFLHPAAQERLREDLEALAEKDNVSLLITTHSPYILSRHPKAQVVAIEKSSDGISAVCGTARGSEPHSPALSGLFRDLAVPRLLDRYNTIPATSRGILLVEGASDEAFIKIAADKLNCRATIDGVHILPNTGTDSLVLQAVILRAETDRPIWILLDSDENGRHARDLLIKRFKMNQKDVLEYGRFLGSQYREGAEAEWLFPPKTMEAFVKKFGEDLVLKSKAKKFGDFRYDFTPEGKEAFPEWLRKTRSSQM
;
A
#
# COMPACT_ATOMS: atom_id res chain seq x y z
N MET A 1 31.57 -15.28 5.35
CA MET A 1 30.31 -15.71 6.02
C MET A 1 30.32 -15.57 7.54
N ARG A 2 31.34 -16.01 8.29
CA ARG A 2 31.35 -15.96 9.78
C ARG A 2 31.30 -14.54 10.36
N GLN A 3 31.96 -13.59 9.70
CA GLN A 3 31.97 -12.16 10.09
C GLN A 3 30.65 -11.46 9.73
N PHE A 4 30.06 -11.78 8.57
CA PHE A 4 28.72 -11.31 8.18
C PHE A 4 27.64 -11.71 9.20
N ARG A 5 27.63 -12.98 9.65
CA ARG A 5 26.71 -13.46 10.70
C ARG A 5 26.95 -12.87 12.09
N LYS A 6 28.10 -12.22 12.34
CA LYS A 6 28.35 -11.52 13.61
C LYS A 6 27.79 -10.09 13.62
N VAL A 7 27.57 -9.50 12.45
CA VAL A 7 27.15 -8.10 12.29
C VAL A 7 25.68 -8.01 11.87
N MET A 8 25.16 -9.04 11.21
CA MET A 8 23.80 -9.09 10.67
C MET A 8 22.93 -10.07 11.46
N ARG A 9 21.80 -9.56 11.97
CA ARG A 9 20.74 -10.37 12.60
C ARG A 9 19.57 -10.53 11.64
N PHE A 10 19.08 -11.76 11.52
CA PHE A 10 17.92 -12.13 10.70
C PHE A 10 16.74 -12.45 11.60
N ILE A 11 15.64 -11.74 11.39
CA ILE A 11 14.34 -12.05 11.97
C ILE A 11 13.42 -12.40 10.81
N ALA A 12 12.88 -13.62 10.83
CA ALA A 12 11.77 -14.01 9.98
C ALA A 12 10.52 -14.01 10.86
N VAL A 13 9.47 -13.38 10.36
CA VAL A 13 8.14 -13.42 10.98
C VAL A 13 7.20 -14.05 9.97
N ASP A 14 6.71 -15.24 10.29
CA ASP A 14 5.86 -16.02 9.38
C ASP A 14 4.38 -15.59 9.51
N SER A 15 3.61 -15.76 8.44
CA SER A 15 2.19 -15.42 8.43
C SER A 15 1.42 -16.27 9.43
N GLY A 16 0.67 -15.62 10.33
CA GLY A 16 -0.08 -16.29 11.40
C GLY A 16 0.77 -16.76 12.59
N GLN A 17 2.07 -16.46 12.62
CA GLN A 17 2.90 -16.70 13.80
C GLN A 17 2.40 -15.89 14.99
N SER A 18 2.26 -16.53 16.15
CA SER A 18 1.85 -15.83 17.36
C SER A 18 2.98 -14.93 17.86
N ILE A 19 2.64 -13.78 18.45
CA ILE A 19 3.65 -12.87 19.01
C ILE A 19 4.41 -13.56 20.15
N GLU A 20 3.77 -14.48 20.86
CA GLU A 20 4.40 -15.33 21.86
C GLU A 20 5.51 -16.21 21.26
N GLU A 21 5.28 -16.85 20.11
CA GLU A 21 6.29 -17.63 19.39
C GLU A 21 7.45 -16.76 18.88
N LEU A 22 7.12 -15.56 18.38
CA LEU A 22 8.13 -14.59 17.99
C LEU A 22 9.03 -14.25 19.18
N LEU A 23 8.43 -13.82 20.30
CA LEU A 23 9.12 -13.41 21.53
C LEU A 23 9.96 -14.54 22.14
N ALA A 24 9.54 -15.79 22.01
CA ALA A 24 10.30 -16.96 22.50
C ALA A 24 11.50 -17.33 21.61
N GLY A 25 11.46 -16.96 20.33
CA GLY A 25 12.43 -17.36 19.29
C GLY A 25 13.65 -16.45 19.16
N ARG A 26 14.06 -16.14 17.92
CA ARG A 26 15.22 -15.27 17.63
C ARG A 26 15.02 -13.81 18.07
N PHE A 27 13.77 -13.39 18.21
CA PHE A 27 13.43 -12.08 18.76
C PHE A 27 13.92 -11.92 20.20
N ARG A 28 13.88 -13.00 21.00
CA ARG A 28 14.43 -13.05 22.36
C ARG A 28 15.86 -12.55 22.43
N GLU A 29 16.73 -13.04 21.53
CA GLU A 29 18.15 -12.68 21.55
C GLU A 29 18.35 -11.18 21.28
N ILE A 30 17.53 -10.60 20.41
CA ILE A 30 17.62 -9.19 20.03
C ILE A 30 17.04 -8.32 21.14
N LEU A 31 15.87 -8.69 21.68
CA LEU A 31 15.29 -8.02 22.83
C LEU A 31 16.27 -8.04 24.01
N HIS A 32 16.90 -9.18 24.30
CA HIS A 32 17.94 -9.27 25.34
C HIS A 32 19.14 -8.37 25.08
N THR A 33 19.61 -8.32 23.84
CA THR A 33 20.73 -7.45 23.46
C THR A 33 20.36 -5.99 23.65
N VAL A 34 19.19 -5.59 23.15
CA VAL A 34 18.63 -4.24 23.27
C VAL A 34 18.43 -3.84 24.74
N LEU A 35 17.80 -4.71 25.54
CA LEU A 35 17.60 -4.46 26.97
C LEU A 35 18.93 -4.32 27.70
N LYS A 36 19.96 -5.13 27.36
CA LYS A 36 21.30 -5.03 27.95
C LYS A 36 22.06 -3.77 27.53
N GLU A 37 21.88 -3.31 26.30
CA GLU A 37 22.57 -2.14 25.77
C GLU A 37 21.92 -0.83 26.25
N GLU A 38 20.59 -0.72 26.16
CA GLU A 38 19.86 0.52 26.47
C GLU A 38 19.33 0.57 27.91
N LEU A 39 18.89 -0.55 28.47
CA LEU A 39 18.28 -0.61 29.82
C LEU A 39 19.21 -1.25 30.87
N LYS A 40 20.53 -1.14 30.67
CA LYS A 40 21.55 -1.77 31.53
C LYS A 40 21.34 -1.47 33.03
N GLN A 41 21.05 -0.22 33.37
CA GLN A 41 20.85 0.17 34.77
C GLN A 41 19.59 -0.49 35.35
N HIS A 42 18.49 -0.49 34.61
CA HIS A 42 17.24 -1.13 35.04
C HIS A 42 17.39 -2.65 35.19
N LEU A 43 18.14 -3.31 34.30
CA LEU A 43 18.47 -4.73 34.45
C LEU A 43 19.30 -4.99 35.70
N HIS A 44 20.28 -4.14 36.00
CA HIS A 44 21.09 -4.26 37.20
C HIS A 44 20.25 -4.11 38.48
N ASP A 45 19.37 -3.11 38.52
CA ASP A 45 18.48 -2.85 39.65
C ASP A 45 17.51 -4.05 39.86
N ALA A 46 16.99 -4.61 38.77
CA ALA A 46 16.14 -5.80 38.81
C ALA A 46 16.89 -7.05 39.30
N GLU A 47 18.14 -7.25 38.89
CA GLU A 47 19.00 -8.33 39.39
C GLU A 47 19.29 -8.20 40.90
N LEU A 48 19.52 -6.98 41.39
CA LEU A 48 19.70 -6.70 42.81
C LEU A 48 18.44 -7.04 43.60
N ALA A 49 17.27 -6.58 43.14
CA ALA A 49 15.99 -6.90 43.77
C ALA A 49 15.72 -8.41 43.79
N ARG A 50 16.06 -9.12 42.71
CA ARG A 50 15.95 -10.59 42.63
C ARG A 50 16.84 -11.29 43.65
N LYS A 51 18.09 -10.84 43.82
CA LYS A 51 19.02 -11.39 44.83
C LYS A 51 18.49 -11.20 46.24
N ASP A 52 17.94 -10.02 46.54
CA ASP A 52 17.31 -9.75 47.84
C ASP A 52 16.09 -10.66 48.08
N TYR A 53 15.24 -10.85 47.07
CA TYR A 53 14.10 -11.77 47.13
C TYR A 53 14.53 -13.22 47.43
N VAL A 54 15.53 -13.74 46.71
CA VAL A 54 16.08 -15.10 46.95
C VAL A 54 16.68 -15.21 48.35
N GLY A 55 17.44 -14.20 48.78
CA GLY A 55 18.03 -14.16 50.12
C GLY A 55 16.97 -14.18 51.22
N LYS A 56 15.83 -13.50 51.03
CA LYS A 56 14.68 -13.55 51.96
C LYS A 56 14.02 -14.93 51.99
N LEU A 57 13.90 -15.62 50.85
CA LEU A 57 13.39 -16.99 50.83
C LEU A 57 14.29 -17.94 51.63
N GLU A 58 15.61 -17.85 51.46
CA GLU A 58 16.56 -18.70 52.17
C GLU A 58 16.63 -18.41 53.68
N SER A 59 16.77 -17.13 54.03
CA SER A 59 17.02 -16.72 55.42
C SER A 59 15.76 -16.64 56.28
N GLN A 60 14.60 -16.33 55.70
CA GLN A 60 13.36 -16.11 56.45
C GLN A 60 12.35 -17.24 56.26
N LEU A 61 12.02 -17.59 55.01
CA LEU A 61 10.95 -18.57 54.73
C LEU A 61 11.41 -20.01 54.98
N LEU A 62 12.60 -20.37 54.49
CA LEU A 62 13.11 -21.74 54.53
C LEU A 62 13.91 -22.06 55.79
N SER A 63 14.41 -21.05 56.53
CA SER A 63 15.26 -21.28 57.70
C SER A 63 14.59 -22.11 58.81
N PRO A 64 13.29 -21.93 59.17
CA PRO A 64 12.67 -22.73 60.22
C PRO A 64 12.55 -24.20 59.80
N MET A 65 12.26 -24.46 58.52
CA MET A 65 12.20 -25.81 57.96
C MET A 65 13.59 -26.45 57.86
N ARG A 66 14.60 -25.67 57.47
CA ARG A 66 16.01 -26.09 57.42
C ARG A 66 16.47 -26.54 58.80
N ASP A 67 16.28 -25.70 59.81
CA ASP A 67 16.81 -25.95 61.15
C ASP A 67 16.13 -27.18 61.80
N ARG A 68 14.82 -27.32 61.59
CA ARG A 68 14.05 -28.46 62.11
C ARG A 68 14.43 -29.76 61.40
N THR A 69 14.56 -29.76 60.09
CA THR A 69 14.96 -30.94 59.32
C THR A 69 16.40 -31.33 59.63
N LEU A 70 17.32 -30.36 59.79
CA LEU A 70 18.71 -30.62 60.18
C LEU A 70 18.79 -31.28 61.57
N THR A 71 17.96 -30.83 62.51
CA THR A 71 17.87 -31.43 63.85
C THR A 71 17.43 -32.90 63.78
N ILE A 72 16.42 -33.20 62.96
CA ILE A 72 15.95 -34.58 62.75
C ILE A 72 17.04 -35.43 62.09
N SER A 73 17.67 -34.90 61.03
CA SER A 73 18.74 -35.60 60.30
C SER A 73 19.95 -35.89 61.18
N LYS A 74 20.41 -34.96 62.02
CA LYS A 74 21.54 -35.18 62.95
C LYS A 74 21.26 -36.27 63.98
N ARG A 75 19.99 -36.44 64.38
CA ARG A 75 19.59 -37.52 65.29
C ARG A 75 19.66 -38.90 64.62
N LEU A 76 19.37 -38.97 63.33
CA LEU A 76 19.40 -40.22 62.55
C LEU A 76 20.80 -40.54 62.02
N PHE A 77 21.55 -39.52 61.60
CA PHE A 77 22.83 -39.60 60.90
C PHE A 77 23.78 -38.51 61.46
N PRO A 78 24.56 -38.80 62.51
CA PRO A 78 25.43 -37.84 63.18
C PRO A 78 26.54 -37.25 62.28
N GLU A 79 26.89 -37.92 61.19
CA GLU A 79 27.85 -37.46 60.18
C GLU A 79 27.38 -36.22 59.40
N VAL A 80 26.08 -35.93 59.37
CA VAL A 80 25.51 -34.76 58.68
C VAL A 80 25.75 -33.49 59.50
N LYS A 81 26.67 -32.64 59.04
CA LYS A 81 27.07 -31.43 59.78
C LYS A 81 26.18 -30.22 59.48
N ASP A 82 25.70 -30.10 58.25
CA ASP A 82 24.99 -28.93 57.76
C ASP A 82 23.96 -29.30 56.70
N MET A 83 23.02 -28.39 56.43
CA MET A 83 22.00 -28.54 55.39
C MET A 83 21.65 -27.19 54.78
N PHE A 84 21.67 -27.12 53.45
CA PHE A 84 21.31 -25.94 52.69
C PHE A 84 20.01 -26.19 51.93
N LEU A 85 19.08 -25.24 52.00
CA LEU A 85 17.87 -25.24 51.20
C LEU A 85 17.93 -24.04 50.24
N THR A 86 18.25 -24.32 48.98
CA THR A 86 18.42 -23.29 47.95
C THR A 86 17.19 -23.29 47.03
N PRO A 87 16.35 -22.24 47.07
CA PRO A 87 15.19 -22.15 46.20
C PRO A 87 15.64 -21.88 44.76
N THR A 88 15.11 -22.65 43.82
CA THR A 88 15.29 -22.38 42.39
C THR A 88 14.31 -21.29 41.98
N VAL A 89 14.81 -20.11 41.65
CA VAL A 89 14.04 -19.01 41.07
C VAL A 89 14.57 -18.74 39.68
N SER A 90 13.68 -18.67 38.69
CA SER A 90 14.02 -18.38 37.30
C SER A 90 14.92 -17.16 37.17
N GLY A 91 15.91 -17.27 36.28
CA GLY A 91 16.79 -16.15 35.96
C GLY A 91 16.03 -15.03 35.27
N LEU A 92 16.54 -13.80 35.35
CA LEU A 92 15.89 -12.65 34.72
C LEU A 92 15.72 -12.87 33.20
N GLU A 93 16.68 -13.55 32.56
CA GLU A 93 16.60 -13.88 31.14
C GLU A 93 15.44 -14.83 30.79
N GLU A 94 15.21 -15.83 31.65
CA GLU A 94 14.12 -16.79 31.51
C GLU A 94 12.76 -16.11 31.76
N THR A 95 12.66 -15.26 32.80
CA THR A 95 11.45 -14.50 33.11
C THR A 95 11.07 -13.55 31.97
N LEU A 96 12.04 -12.83 31.40
CA LEU A 96 11.80 -11.92 30.27
C LEU A 96 11.47 -12.66 28.95
N SER A 97 11.73 -13.97 28.89
CA SER A 97 11.37 -14.78 27.73
C SER A 97 9.89 -15.19 27.71
N ASN A 98 9.19 -15.04 28.84
CA ASN A 98 7.80 -15.46 29.02
C ASN A 98 6.87 -14.26 29.27
N VAL A 99 7.14 -13.12 28.61
CA VAL A 99 6.32 -11.92 28.75
C VAL A 99 5.01 -12.09 27.99
N GLU A 100 3.90 -12.08 28.72
CA GLU A 100 2.55 -12.02 28.16
C GLU A 100 2.19 -10.57 27.84
N ILE A 101 1.75 -10.31 26.61
CA ILE A 101 1.26 -8.99 26.21
C ILE A 101 -0.25 -8.92 26.42
N ARG A 102 -0.70 -8.00 27.26
CA ARG A 102 -2.11 -7.70 27.51
C ARG A 102 -2.44 -6.29 27.05
N LEU A 103 -3.63 -6.12 26.48
CA LEU A 103 -4.14 -4.85 26.00
C LEU A 103 -5.48 -4.53 26.65
N ALA A 104 -5.64 -3.30 27.12
CA ALA A 104 -6.88 -2.79 27.69
C ALA A 104 -7.50 -1.72 26.78
N ASP A 105 -8.70 -2.00 26.28
CA ASP A 105 -9.54 -1.01 25.61
C ASP A 105 -10.63 -0.58 26.61
N SER A 106 -11.83 -1.17 26.53
CA SER A 106 -12.87 -1.12 27.58
C SER A 106 -12.79 -2.28 28.57
N VAL A 107 -12.12 -3.37 28.18
CA VAL A 107 -11.84 -4.56 28.99
C VAL A 107 -10.40 -4.99 28.71
N GLU A 108 -9.70 -5.45 29.75
CA GLU A 108 -8.37 -6.03 29.62
C GLU A 108 -8.46 -7.44 29.02
N THR A 109 -7.81 -7.65 27.88
CA THR A 109 -7.74 -8.97 27.24
C THR A 109 -6.33 -9.24 26.75
N GLU A 110 -5.97 -10.52 26.75
CA GLU A 110 -4.70 -11.02 26.20
C GLU A 110 -4.63 -10.75 24.69
N LEU A 111 -3.42 -10.55 24.16
CA LEU A 111 -3.23 -10.23 22.74
C LEU A 111 -3.76 -11.33 21.81
N ARG A 112 -3.63 -12.60 22.20
CA ARG A 112 -4.21 -13.76 21.49
C ARG A 112 -5.73 -13.72 21.33
N ASN A 113 -6.42 -12.95 22.17
CA ASN A 113 -7.87 -12.76 22.12
C ASN A 113 -8.27 -11.46 21.40
N LYS A 114 -7.30 -10.69 20.87
CA LYS A 114 -7.55 -9.52 20.04
C LYS A 114 -7.63 -9.93 18.57
N GLY A 115 -8.31 -9.08 17.78
CA GLY A 115 -8.31 -9.24 16.32
C GLY A 115 -6.89 -9.22 15.78
N THR A 116 -6.64 -10.03 14.76
CA THR A 116 -5.36 -10.20 14.05
C THR A 116 -4.75 -8.87 13.58
N GLY A 117 -5.57 -7.86 13.27
CA GLY A 117 -5.06 -6.52 12.95
C GLY A 117 -4.39 -5.79 14.11
N VAL A 118 -4.87 -5.97 15.34
CA VAL A 118 -4.24 -5.40 16.55
C VAL A 118 -2.91 -6.11 16.83
N ALA A 119 -2.86 -7.43 16.63
CA ALA A 119 -1.62 -8.19 16.75
C ALA A 119 -0.57 -7.69 15.74
N GLY A 120 -0.93 -7.52 14.46
CA GLY A 120 -0.04 -6.97 13.44
C GLY A 120 0.51 -5.58 13.80
N ALA A 121 -0.33 -4.69 14.33
CA ALA A 121 0.09 -3.37 14.78
C ALA A 121 1.10 -3.42 15.94
N ILE A 122 0.89 -4.31 16.93
CA ILE A 122 1.85 -4.52 18.01
C ILE A 122 3.18 -5.05 17.48
N LEU A 123 3.15 -6.02 16.57
CA LEU A 123 4.35 -6.57 15.98
C LEU A 123 5.21 -5.46 15.35
N VAL A 124 4.61 -4.58 14.56
CA VAL A 124 5.28 -3.46 13.91
C VAL A 124 5.83 -2.49 14.95
N ALA A 125 5.06 -2.16 15.99
CA ALA A 125 5.53 -1.31 17.08
C ALA A 125 6.74 -1.90 17.81
N LEU A 126 6.73 -3.21 18.06
CA LEU A 126 7.84 -3.94 18.67
C LEU A 126 9.09 -3.95 17.78
N LEU A 127 8.92 -4.22 16.48
CA LEU A 127 10.01 -4.14 15.51
C LEU A 127 10.61 -2.73 15.47
N ARG A 128 9.76 -1.70 15.44
CA ARG A 128 10.19 -0.29 15.50
C ARG A 128 11.01 -0.02 16.74
N TYR A 129 10.52 -0.37 17.93
CA TYR A 129 11.25 -0.20 19.18
C TYR A 129 12.64 -0.87 19.13
N LEU A 130 12.71 -2.12 18.66
CA LEU A 130 14.00 -2.81 18.53
C LEU A 130 14.95 -2.10 17.57
N THR A 131 14.44 -1.57 16.46
CA THR A 131 15.29 -0.84 15.51
C THR A 131 15.78 0.52 16.02
N GLU A 132 15.02 1.16 16.92
CA GLU A 132 15.42 2.42 17.56
C GLU A 132 16.46 2.18 18.63
N ALA A 133 16.31 1.08 19.37
CA ALA A 133 17.13 0.78 20.54
C ALA A 133 18.42 0.00 20.18
N SER A 134 18.50 -0.61 19.00
CA SER A 134 19.70 -1.32 18.54
C SER A 134 20.55 -0.45 17.60
N LYS A 135 21.86 -0.37 17.89
CA LYS A 135 22.85 0.29 17.01
C LYS A 135 23.39 -0.64 15.91
N GLN A 136 22.95 -1.89 15.89
CA GLN A 136 23.40 -2.89 14.91
C GLN A 136 22.62 -2.79 13.61
N SER A 137 23.23 -3.28 12.52
CA SER A 137 22.53 -3.44 11.25
C SER A 137 21.56 -4.63 11.31
N MET A 138 20.30 -4.41 10.93
CA MET A 138 19.23 -5.41 11.00
C MET A 138 18.63 -5.65 9.63
N VAL A 139 18.40 -6.93 9.31
CA VAL A 139 17.58 -7.33 8.17
C VAL A 139 16.31 -7.97 8.71
N LEU A 140 15.18 -7.33 8.45
CA LEU A 140 13.87 -7.78 8.83
C LEU A 140 13.19 -8.40 7.62
N ALA A 141 12.78 -9.66 7.74
CA ALA A 141 11.97 -10.35 6.74
C ALA A 141 10.59 -10.61 7.35
N VAL A 142 9.56 -9.99 6.80
CA VAL A 142 8.19 -10.07 7.33
C VAL A 142 7.28 -10.65 6.26
N GLU A 143 6.64 -11.77 6.58
CA GLU A 143 5.69 -12.41 5.69
C GLU A 143 4.28 -11.84 5.89
N GLU A 144 3.64 -11.39 4.82
CA GLU A 144 2.24 -10.93 4.78
C GLU A 144 1.81 -10.11 6.01
N PRO A 145 2.50 -8.98 6.31
CA PRO A 145 2.18 -8.18 7.50
C PRO A 145 0.74 -7.61 7.47
N GLU A 146 0.12 -7.59 6.29
CA GLU A 146 -1.27 -7.17 6.08
C GLU A 146 -2.33 -8.20 6.43
N ALA A 147 -1.95 -9.43 6.79
CA ALA A 147 -2.91 -10.50 7.00
C ALA A 147 -4.03 -10.03 7.94
N PHE A 148 -5.28 -10.16 7.47
CA PHE A 148 -6.49 -9.78 8.19
C PHE A 148 -6.68 -8.27 8.50
N LEU A 149 -5.89 -7.38 7.90
CA LEU A 149 -6.12 -5.93 7.94
C LEU A 149 -7.06 -5.47 6.82
N HIS A 150 -7.91 -4.49 7.10
CA HIS A 150 -8.67 -3.79 6.05
C HIS A 150 -7.77 -2.80 5.28
N PRO A 151 -8.06 -2.47 4.01
CA PRO A 151 -7.18 -1.67 3.14
C PRO A 151 -6.59 -0.40 3.77
N ALA A 152 -7.40 0.42 4.44
CA ALA A 152 -6.92 1.64 5.10
C ALA A 152 -5.86 1.36 6.18
N ALA A 153 -5.98 0.24 6.91
CA ALA A 153 -4.99 -0.16 7.90
C ALA A 153 -3.72 -0.73 7.24
N GLN A 154 -3.83 -1.33 6.05
CA GLN A 154 -2.69 -1.79 5.27
C GLN A 154 -1.87 -0.62 4.74
N GLU A 155 -2.52 0.46 4.29
CA GLU A 155 -1.81 1.68 3.87
C GLU A 155 -1.05 2.34 5.03
N ARG A 156 -1.68 2.39 6.21
CA ARG A 156 -1.02 2.89 7.43
C ARG A 156 0.19 2.02 7.79
N LEU A 157 0.03 0.70 7.72
CA LEU A 157 1.09 -0.27 7.94
C LEU A 157 2.25 -0.07 6.94
N ARG A 158 1.95 0.18 5.67
CA ARG A 158 2.97 0.52 4.65
C ARG A 158 3.78 1.75 5.07
N GLU A 159 3.13 2.82 5.51
CA GLU A 159 3.81 4.04 5.97
C GLU A 159 4.75 3.75 7.15
N ASP A 160 4.31 2.95 8.13
CA ASP A 160 5.15 2.56 9.27
C ASP A 160 6.35 1.69 8.85
N LEU A 161 6.16 0.78 7.90
CA LEU A 161 7.21 -0.07 7.34
C LEU A 161 8.22 0.75 6.50
N GLU A 162 7.74 1.74 5.74
CA GLU A 162 8.61 2.67 5.00
C GLU A 162 9.46 3.51 5.94
N ALA A 163 8.85 4.09 6.98
CA ALA A 163 9.57 4.85 8.00
C ALA A 163 10.63 4.00 8.72
N LEU A 164 10.36 2.71 8.91
CA LEU A 164 11.32 1.76 9.46
C LEU A 164 12.51 1.54 8.52
N ALA A 165 12.26 1.40 7.23
CA ALA A 165 13.26 1.16 6.19
C ALA A 165 14.07 2.41 5.80
N GLU A 166 13.65 3.62 6.20
CA GLU A 166 14.42 4.85 5.99
C GLU A 166 15.71 4.90 6.81
N LYS A 167 15.79 4.13 7.91
CA LYS A 167 16.96 4.06 8.78
C LYS A 167 18.12 3.36 8.07
N ASP A 168 19.30 3.96 8.09
CA ASP A 168 20.49 3.45 7.38
C ASP A 168 20.97 2.07 7.87
N ASN A 169 20.66 1.71 9.12
CA ASN A 169 20.99 0.41 9.70
C ASN A 169 19.89 -0.64 9.56
N VAL A 170 18.81 -0.37 8.82
CA VAL A 170 17.68 -1.30 8.66
C VAL A 170 17.50 -1.64 7.18
N SER A 171 17.36 -2.93 6.90
CA SER A 171 16.91 -3.43 5.59
C SER A 171 15.67 -4.27 5.79
N LEU A 172 14.65 -4.03 4.97
CA LEU A 172 13.34 -4.65 5.11
C LEU A 172 13.02 -5.47 3.86
N LEU A 173 12.60 -6.71 4.06
CA LEU A 173 12.10 -7.63 3.04
C LEU A 173 10.67 -7.99 3.42
N ILE A 174 9.72 -7.72 2.54
CA ILE A 174 8.31 -7.99 2.79
C ILE A 174 7.78 -8.88 1.67
N THR A 175 6.99 -9.89 2.03
CA THR A 175 6.10 -10.57 1.08
C THR A 175 4.69 -10.04 1.30
N THR A 176 3.94 -9.87 0.21
CA THR A 176 2.58 -9.33 0.29
C THR A 176 1.76 -9.83 -0.89
N HIS A 177 0.48 -10.10 -0.63
CA HIS A 177 -0.53 -10.30 -1.66
C HIS A 177 -1.38 -9.04 -1.88
N SER A 178 -1.12 -7.98 -1.14
CA SER A 178 -1.88 -6.75 -1.18
C SER A 178 -1.19 -5.63 -1.97
N PRO A 179 -1.90 -4.96 -2.89
CA PRO A 179 -1.38 -3.77 -3.56
C PRO A 179 -1.20 -2.59 -2.60
N TYR A 180 -1.92 -2.56 -1.46
CA TYR A 180 -1.88 -1.46 -0.50
C TYR A 180 -0.58 -1.42 0.33
N ILE A 181 0.19 -2.51 0.35
CA ILE A 181 1.48 -2.62 1.05
C ILE A 181 2.67 -2.23 0.16
N LEU A 182 2.49 -2.18 -1.16
CA LEU A 182 3.59 -1.91 -2.07
C LEU A 182 4.21 -0.55 -1.81
N SER A 183 5.50 -0.55 -1.47
CA SER A 183 6.21 0.68 -1.12
C SER A 183 6.36 1.59 -2.33
N ARG A 184 6.18 2.90 -2.10
CA ARG A 184 6.40 3.96 -3.09
C ARG A 184 7.73 4.67 -2.94
N HIS A 185 8.53 4.24 -1.97
CA HIS A 185 9.77 4.91 -1.63
C HIS A 185 10.82 4.68 -2.73
N PRO A 186 11.61 5.70 -3.14
CA PRO A 186 12.59 5.55 -4.22
C PRO A 186 13.68 4.50 -3.97
N LYS A 187 13.97 4.20 -2.70
CA LYS A 187 14.91 3.13 -2.30
C LYS A 187 14.29 1.72 -2.33
N ALA A 188 12.97 1.61 -2.47
CA ALA A 188 12.28 0.33 -2.48
C ALA A 188 12.36 -0.34 -3.86
N GLN A 189 12.41 -1.66 -3.85
CA GLN A 189 12.33 -2.49 -5.03
C GLN A 189 11.16 -3.47 -4.87
N VAL A 190 10.25 -3.47 -5.84
CA VAL A 190 9.12 -4.38 -5.91
C VAL A 190 9.47 -5.49 -6.90
N VAL A 191 9.33 -6.74 -6.47
CA VAL A 191 9.63 -7.93 -7.27
C VAL A 191 8.40 -8.82 -7.29
N ALA A 192 7.94 -9.15 -8.49
CA ALA A 192 6.82 -10.03 -8.73
C ALA A 192 7.32 -11.46 -8.94
N ILE A 193 6.72 -12.42 -8.22
CA ILE A 193 7.06 -13.83 -8.30
C ILE A 193 5.79 -14.60 -8.68
N GLU A 194 5.88 -15.38 -9.76
CA GLU A 194 4.81 -16.24 -10.26
C GLU A 194 5.32 -17.67 -10.44
N LYS A 195 4.41 -18.66 -10.40
CA LYS A 195 4.75 -20.04 -10.79
C LYS A 195 4.64 -20.17 -12.30
N SER A 196 5.68 -20.68 -12.94
CA SER A 196 5.64 -21.08 -14.35
C SER A 196 4.67 -22.24 -14.56
N SER A 197 4.37 -22.55 -15.82
CA SER A 197 3.56 -23.72 -16.22
C SER A 197 4.07 -25.04 -15.63
N ASP A 198 5.37 -25.11 -15.33
CA ASP A 198 6.05 -26.30 -14.82
C ASP A 198 6.13 -26.32 -13.29
N GLY A 199 5.46 -25.37 -12.61
CA GLY A 199 5.38 -25.27 -11.15
C GLY A 199 6.59 -24.63 -10.48
N ILE A 200 7.53 -24.07 -11.25
CA ILE A 200 8.75 -23.43 -10.75
C ILE A 200 8.50 -21.94 -10.52
N SER A 201 8.86 -21.42 -9.34
CA SER A 201 8.77 -19.99 -9.06
C SER A 201 9.78 -19.20 -9.91
N ALA A 202 9.30 -18.19 -10.64
CA ALA A 202 10.11 -17.32 -11.49
C ALA A 202 9.76 -15.86 -11.23
N VAL A 203 10.74 -14.97 -11.41
CA VAL A 203 10.50 -13.52 -11.39
C VAL A 203 9.85 -13.13 -12.71
N CYS A 204 8.65 -12.57 -12.65
CA CYS A 204 7.89 -12.15 -13.83
C CYS A 204 7.96 -10.64 -14.07
N GLY A 205 8.36 -9.86 -13.06
CA GLY A 205 8.45 -8.41 -13.17
C GLY A 205 9.17 -7.76 -12.01
N THR A 206 9.72 -6.56 -12.26
CA THR A 206 10.36 -5.73 -11.23
C THR A 206 10.04 -4.27 -11.48
N ALA A 207 9.83 -3.51 -10.41
CA ALA A 207 9.66 -2.06 -10.47
C ALA A 207 10.40 -1.41 -9.30
N ARG A 208 10.91 -0.19 -9.49
CA ARG A 208 11.30 0.65 -8.34
C ARG A 208 10.06 1.18 -7.65
N GLY A 209 10.11 1.43 -6.34
CA GLY A 209 8.95 1.96 -5.61
C GLY A 209 8.44 3.29 -6.18
N SER A 210 9.33 4.12 -6.73
CA SER A 210 8.95 5.39 -7.36
C SER A 210 8.36 5.26 -8.77
N GLU A 211 8.34 4.06 -9.34
CA GLU A 211 7.86 3.78 -10.69
C GLU A 211 6.46 3.12 -10.66
N PRO A 212 5.68 3.18 -11.75
CA PRO A 212 4.42 2.46 -11.84
C PRO A 212 4.62 0.96 -11.57
N HIS A 213 3.86 0.38 -10.64
CA HIS A 213 4.01 -1.03 -10.25
C HIS A 213 3.34 -2.01 -11.23
N SER A 214 2.65 -1.53 -12.26
CA SER A 214 1.99 -2.38 -13.26
C SER A 214 2.85 -3.52 -13.86
N PRO A 215 4.17 -3.36 -14.11
CA PRO A 215 5.02 -4.47 -14.57
C PRO A 215 5.25 -5.55 -13.51
N ALA A 216 5.12 -5.21 -12.23
CA ALA A 216 5.30 -6.11 -11.08
C ALA A 216 3.97 -6.58 -10.45
N LEU A 217 2.83 -6.11 -10.96
CA LEU A 217 1.49 -6.43 -10.45
C LEU A 217 0.71 -7.41 -11.33
N SER A 218 1.29 -7.85 -12.46
CA SER A 218 0.65 -8.77 -13.42
C SER A 218 0.22 -10.11 -12.82
N GLY A 219 0.94 -10.60 -11.80
CA GLY A 219 0.71 -11.91 -11.19
C GLY A 219 -0.27 -11.96 -10.04
N LEU A 220 -0.51 -10.83 -9.36
CA LEU A 220 -1.42 -10.77 -8.20
C LEU A 220 -2.89 -10.72 -8.62
N PHE A 221 -3.17 -10.32 -9.86
CA PHE A 221 -4.53 -10.15 -10.36
C PHE A 221 -4.65 -10.78 -11.75
N ARG A 222 -5.45 -11.84 -11.88
CA ARG A 222 -5.78 -12.48 -13.18
C ARG A 222 -6.40 -11.50 -14.18
N ASP A 223 -7.02 -10.43 -13.69
CA ASP A 223 -7.55 -9.33 -14.49
C ASP A 223 -6.76 -8.04 -14.24
N LEU A 224 -6.02 -7.60 -15.27
CA LEU A 224 -5.21 -6.38 -15.30
C LEU A 224 -6.01 -5.07 -15.09
N ALA A 225 -7.35 -5.14 -14.99
CA ALA A 225 -8.22 -3.99 -14.82
C ALA A 225 -8.10 -3.38 -13.42
N VAL A 226 -8.10 -4.17 -12.35
CA VAL A 226 -8.20 -3.66 -10.96
C VAL A 226 -6.93 -2.91 -10.49
N PRO A 227 -5.70 -3.39 -10.75
CA PRO A 227 -4.48 -2.68 -10.32
C PRO A 227 -4.27 -1.34 -11.03
N ARG A 228 -4.56 -1.27 -12.35
CA ARG A 228 -4.47 -0.03 -13.13
C ARG A 228 -5.44 1.04 -12.63
N LEU A 229 -6.57 0.62 -12.07
CA LEU A 229 -7.57 1.52 -11.51
C LEU A 229 -7.15 2.07 -10.14
N LEU A 230 -6.50 1.25 -9.32
CA LEU A 230 -5.89 1.69 -8.05
C LEU A 230 -4.71 2.64 -8.29
N ASP A 231 -3.83 2.38 -9.26
CA ASP A 231 -2.73 3.29 -9.61
C ASP A 231 -3.24 4.68 -10.04
N ARG A 232 -4.34 4.73 -10.81
CA ARG A 232 -4.96 5.98 -11.27
C ARG A 232 -5.69 6.77 -10.18
N TYR A 233 -6.12 6.13 -9.09
CA TYR A 233 -6.55 6.86 -7.90
C TYR A 233 -5.39 7.64 -7.28
N ASN A 234 -4.23 6.97 -7.20
CA ASN A 234 -3.02 7.53 -6.58
C ASN A 234 -2.35 8.64 -7.38
N THR A 235 -2.69 8.79 -8.67
CA THR A 235 -2.21 9.92 -9.49
C THR A 235 -2.97 11.24 -9.24
N ILE A 236 -4.07 11.21 -8.48
CA ILE A 236 -4.88 12.39 -8.22
C ILE A 236 -4.21 13.26 -7.14
N PRO A 237 -3.72 14.48 -7.46
CA PRO A 237 -3.07 15.32 -6.49
C PRO A 237 -4.01 15.70 -5.34
N ALA A 238 -3.50 15.74 -4.11
CA ALA A 238 -4.27 16.14 -2.93
C ALA A 238 -4.84 17.57 -3.03
N THR A 239 -4.22 18.42 -3.86
CA THR A 239 -4.61 19.81 -4.13
C THR A 239 -5.79 19.94 -5.10
N SER A 240 -6.27 18.83 -5.67
CA SER A 240 -7.40 18.84 -6.62
C SER A 240 -8.71 19.13 -5.90
N ARG A 241 -9.42 20.18 -6.34
CA ARG A 241 -10.75 20.58 -5.86
C ARG A 241 -11.87 19.71 -6.45
N GLY A 242 -11.61 19.02 -7.55
CA GLY A 242 -12.56 18.09 -8.18
C GLY A 242 -11.89 17.22 -9.23
N ILE A 243 -12.62 16.20 -9.70
CA ILE A 243 -12.10 15.17 -10.61
C ILE A 243 -13.02 15.09 -11.83
N LEU A 244 -12.45 15.11 -13.02
CA LEU A 244 -13.16 14.90 -14.28
C LEU A 244 -12.67 13.60 -14.92
N LEU A 245 -13.50 12.56 -14.96
CA LEU A 245 -13.21 11.36 -15.71
C LEU A 245 -13.57 11.56 -17.19
N VAL A 246 -12.65 11.17 -18.06
CA VAL A 246 -12.84 11.18 -19.51
C VAL A 246 -12.51 9.80 -20.08
N GLU A 247 -13.08 9.47 -21.24
CA GLU A 247 -12.98 8.13 -21.83
C GLU A 247 -11.55 7.76 -22.24
N GLY A 248 -10.77 8.71 -22.77
CA GLY A 248 -9.44 8.49 -23.30
C GLY A 248 -8.43 9.62 -23.06
N ALA A 249 -7.17 9.36 -23.40
CA ALA A 249 -6.09 10.35 -23.34
C ALA A 249 -6.28 11.50 -24.36
N SER A 250 -6.96 11.23 -25.47
CA SER A 250 -7.35 12.23 -26.46
C SER A 250 -8.24 13.31 -25.85
N ASP A 251 -9.24 12.93 -25.06
CA ASP A 251 -10.15 13.86 -24.38
C ASP A 251 -9.41 14.81 -23.45
N GLU A 252 -8.53 14.26 -22.61
CA GLU A 252 -7.71 15.04 -21.70
C GLU A 252 -6.86 16.06 -22.48
N ALA A 253 -6.22 15.61 -23.56
CA ALA A 253 -5.40 16.48 -24.39
C ALA A 253 -6.23 17.59 -25.04
N PHE A 254 -7.42 17.28 -25.57
CA PHE A 254 -8.30 18.26 -26.21
C PHE A 254 -8.80 19.31 -25.22
N ILE A 255 -9.25 18.91 -24.02
CA ILE A 255 -9.70 19.85 -22.99
C ILE A 255 -8.56 20.79 -22.59
N LYS A 256 -7.36 20.25 -22.35
CA LYS A 256 -6.18 21.05 -22.00
C LYS A 256 -5.80 22.02 -23.12
N ILE A 257 -5.75 21.56 -24.37
CA ILE A 257 -5.44 22.40 -25.54
C ILE A 257 -6.50 23.50 -25.71
N ALA A 258 -7.78 23.18 -25.56
CA ALA A 258 -8.86 24.16 -25.65
C ALA A 258 -8.71 25.23 -24.55
N ALA A 259 -8.42 24.83 -23.31
CA ALA A 259 -8.21 25.75 -22.21
C ALA A 259 -7.03 26.70 -22.45
N ASP A 260 -5.93 26.19 -23.02
CA ASP A 260 -4.74 26.99 -23.35
C ASP A 260 -5.04 27.96 -24.50
N LYS A 261 -5.72 27.50 -25.56
CA LYS A 261 -6.07 28.30 -26.75
C LYS A 261 -7.07 29.40 -26.46
N LEU A 262 -8.02 29.15 -25.56
CA LEU A 262 -9.06 30.09 -25.16
C LEU A 262 -8.63 31.00 -24.00
N ASN A 263 -7.37 30.92 -23.54
CA ASN A 263 -6.85 31.64 -22.39
C ASN A 263 -7.69 31.47 -21.11
N CYS A 264 -8.29 30.29 -20.92
CA CYS A 264 -9.16 29.98 -19.78
C CYS A 264 -8.60 28.85 -18.91
N ARG A 265 -7.26 28.71 -18.87
CA ARG A 265 -6.59 27.69 -18.07
C ARG A 265 -6.96 27.73 -16.58
N ALA A 266 -7.14 28.94 -16.05
CA ALA A 266 -7.61 29.18 -14.68
C ALA A 266 -8.96 28.51 -14.35
N THR A 267 -9.81 28.26 -15.35
CA THR A 267 -11.12 27.61 -15.16
C THR A 267 -11.00 26.12 -14.88
N ILE A 268 -9.95 25.47 -15.40
CA ILE A 268 -9.68 24.05 -15.13
C ILE A 268 -8.64 23.86 -14.01
N ASP A 269 -8.13 24.95 -13.43
CA ASP A 269 -7.19 24.87 -12.32
C ASP A 269 -7.85 24.27 -11.07
N GLY A 270 -7.24 23.20 -10.57
CA GLY A 270 -7.77 22.40 -9.47
C GLY A 270 -8.78 21.33 -9.89
N VAL A 271 -9.07 21.15 -11.18
CA VAL A 271 -9.78 19.96 -11.68
C VAL A 271 -8.75 18.98 -12.23
N HIS A 272 -8.68 17.78 -11.63
CA HIS A 272 -7.83 16.72 -12.15
C HIS A 272 -8.59 15.93 -13.22
N ILE A 273 -8.10 15.99 -14.47
CA ILE A 273 -8.69 15.26 -15.59
C ILE A 273 -8.02 13.88 -15.65
N LEU A 274 -8.82 12.83 -15.50
CA LEU A 274 -8.35 11.44 -15.42
C LEU A 274 -8.78 10.67 -16.67
N PRO A 275 -7.85 10.39 -17.61
CA PRO A 275 -8.15 9.65 -18.82
C PRO A 275 -8.32 8.15 -18.53
N ASN A 276 -9.27 7.53 -19.23
CA ASN A 276 -9.54 6.10 -19.15
C ASN A 276 -9.07 5.34 -20.39
N THR A 277 -9.27 4.03 -20.38
CA THR A 277 -9.07 3.17 -21.55
C THR A 277 -10.43 2.60 -21.94
N GLY A 278 -11.35 3.50 -22.31
CA GLY A 278 -12.72 3.15 -22.68
C GLY A 278 -13.72 3.21 -21.51
N THR A 279 -14.98 3.04 -21.89
CA THR A 279 -16.15 3.25 -21.03
C THR A 279 -16.21 2.29 -19.84
N ASP A 280 -15.84 1.02 -19.99
CA ASP A 280 -15.92 0.03 -18.90
C ASP A 280 -14.94 0.35 -17.76
N SER A 281 -13.70 0.71 -18.12
CA SER A 281 -12.69 1.20 -17.16
C SER A 281 -13.19 2.44 -16.43
N LEU A 282 -13.79 3.37 -17.17
CA LEU A 282 -14.30 4.63 -16.62
C LEU A 282 -15.44 4.40 -15.64
N VAL A 283 -16.39 3.51 -15.94
CA VAL A 283 -17.52 3.20 -15.05
C VAL A 283 -17.02 2.64 -13.73
N LEU A 284 -16.10 1.68 -13.79
CA LEU A 284 -15.52 1.09 -12.58
C LEU A 284 -14.71 2.12 -11.78
N GLN A 285 -13.92 2.96 -12.46
CA GLN A 285 -13.16 4.04 -11.84
C GLN A 285 -14.05 5.05 -11.12
N ALA A 286 -15.16 5.45 -11.75
CA ALA A 286 -16.12 6.40 -11.17
C ALA A 286 -16.75 5.85 -9.88
N VAL A 287 -17.08 4.56 -9.86
CA VAL A 287 -17.66 3.90 -8.68
C VAL A 287 -16.66 3.83 -7.55
N ILE A 288 -15.41 3.44 -7.83
CA ILE A 288 -14.33 3.41 -6.82
C ILE A 288 -14.08 4.81 -6.28
N LEU A 289 -13.89 5.80 -7.14
CA LEU A 289 -13.61 7.18 -6.72
C LEU A 289 -14.71 7.74 -5.84
N ARG A 290 -15.98 7.47 -6.16
CA ARG A 290 -17.10 7.93 -5.34
C ARG A 290 -17.12 7.31 -3.95
N ALA A 291 -16.60 6.10 -3.78
CA ALA A 291 -16.50 5.46 -2.47
C ALA A 291 -15.32 5.98 -1.64
N GLU A 292 -14.25 6.41 -2.31
CA GLU A 292 -12.97 6.79 -1.67
C GLU A 292 -12.81 8.30 -1.44
N THR A 293 -13.60 9.16 -2.09
CA THR A 293 -13.46 10.61 -1.95
C THR A 293 -14.79 11.38 -1.90
N ASP A 294 -14.83 12.39 -1.04
CA ASP A 294 -15.92 13.38 -0.97
C ASP A 294 -15.80 14.50 -2.02
N ARG A 295 -14.74 14.48 -2.84
CA ARG A 295 -14.53 15.49 -3.89
C ARG A 295 -15.63 15.39 -4.96
N PRO A 296 -16.03 16.50 -5.58
CA PRO A 296 -16.94 16.46 -6.71
C PRO A 296 -16.31 15.69 -7.88
N ILE A 297 -17.07 14.73 -8.41
CA ILE A 297 -16.69 13.86 -9.53
C ILE A 297 -17.60 14.18 -10.70
N TRP A 298 -17.01 14.62 -11.80
CA TRP A 298 -17.68 14.78 -13.09
C TRP A 298 -17.20 13.70 -14.05
N ILE A 299 -18.06 13.33 -14.98
CA ILE A 299 -17.80 12.31 -15.97
C ILE A 299 -18.19 12.88 -17.34
N LEU A 300 -17.31 12.78 -18.32
CA LEU A 300 -17.57 13.17 -19.70
C LEU A 300 -17.39 11.96 -20.61
N LEU A 301 -18.46 11.63 -21.34
CA LEU A 301 -18.56 10.46 -22.21
C LEU A 301 -18.80 10.88 -23.66
N ASP A 302 -18.40 10.01 -24.58
CA ASP A 302 -18.90 10.07 -25.94
C ASP A 302 -20.42 9.85 -25.97
N SER A 303 -21.06 10.43 -26.96
CA SER A 303 -22.51 10.31 -27.18
C SER A 303 -22.82 9.17 -28.14
N ASP A 304 -21.93 8.18 -28.25
CA ASP A 304 -22.14 6.96 -29.01
C ASP A 304 -22.97 5.93 -28.22
N GLU A 305 -23.06 4.69 -28.69
CA GLU A 305 -23.81 3.65 -27.99
C GLU A 305 -23.15 3.25 -26.67
N ASN A 306 -21.81 3.12 -26.66
CA ASN A 306 -21.05 2.69 -25.49
C ASN A 306 -21.09 3.74 -24.38
N GLY A 307 -20.87 5.02 -24.72
CA GLY A 307 -20.94 6.13 -23.77
C GLY A 307 -22.34 6.31 -23.18
N ARG A 308 -23.40 6.15 -23.99
CA ARG A 308 -24.78 6.14 -23.48
C ARG A 308 -25.05 4.96 -22.55
N HIS A 309 -24.54 3.77 -22.87
CA HIS A 309 -24.66 2.59 -22.01
C HIS A 309 -23.96 2.83 -20.66
N ALA A 310 -22.74 3.36 -20.68
CA ALA A 310 -21.98 3.72 -19.49
C ALA A 310 -22.69 4.77 -18.63
N ARG A 311 -23.22 5.82 -19.26
CA ARG A 311 -24.05 6.83 -18.58
C ARG A 311 -25.24 6.20 -17.88
N ASP A 312 -25.97 5.34 -18.59
CA ASP A 312 -27.14 4.66 -18.07
C ASP A 312 -26.78 3.74 -16.89
N LEU A 313 -25.66 3.02 -16.94
CA LEU A 313 -25.14 2.26 -15.81
C LEU A 313 -24.84 3.16 -14.61
N LEU A 314 -24.09 4.26 -14.81
CA LEU A 314 -23.70 5.19 -13.75
C LEU A 314 -24.92 5.81 -13.06
N ILE A 315 -25.92 6.25 -13.83
CA ILE A 315 -27.12 6.91 -13.29
C ILE A 315 -28.11 5.88 -12.73
N LYS A 316 -28.49 4.86 -13.51
CA LYS A 316 -29.59 3.96 -13.15
C LYS A 316 -29.16 2.92 -12.13
N ARG A 317 -27.99 2.29 -12.32
CA ARG A 317 -27.48 1.21 -11.47
C ARG A 317 -26.68 1.75 -10.29
N PHE A 318 -25.73 2.64 -10.53
CA PHE A 318 -24.86 3.19 -9.49
C PHE A 318 -25.38 4.47 -8.84
N LYS A 319 -26.55 4.99 -9.26
CA LYS A 319 -27.23 6.14 -8.62
C LYS A 319 -26.35 7.39 -8.55
N MET A 320 -25.55 7.66 -9.58
CA MET A 320 -24.84 8.94 -9.71
C MET A 320 -25.81 10.04 -10.13
N ASN A 321 -25.49 11.28 -9.74
CA ASN A 321 -26.29 12.43 -10.12
C ASN A 321 -26.23 12.64 -11.62
N GLN A 322 -27.39 12.76 -12.27
CA GLN A 322 -27.47 13.00 -13.71
C GLN A 322 -26.79 14.30 -14.16
N LYS A 323 -26.64 15.29 -13.26
CA LYS A 323 -25.96 16.55 -13.58
C LYS A 323 -24.44 16.39 -13.71
N ASP A 324 -23.89 15.36 -13.08
CA ASP A 324 -22.45 15.12 -12.98
C ASP A 324 -21.95 14.17 -14.09
N VAL A 325 -22.86 13.50 -14.80
CA VAL A 325 -22.57 12.65 -15.96
C VAL A 325 -22.96 13.38 -17.24
N LEU A 326 -21.96 13.75 -18.03
CA LEU A 326 -22.04 14.61 -19.20
C LEU A 326 -21.70 13.83 -20.48
N GLU A 327 -22.25 14.28 -21.59
CA GLU A 327 -22.00 13.74 -22.93
C GLU A 327 -21.64 14.88 -23.89
N TYR A 328 -20.70 14.67 -24.82
CA TYR A 328 -20.28 15.71 -25.78
C TYR A 328 -21.44 16.29 -26.61
N GLY A 329 -22.41 15.47 -27.00
CA GLY A 329 -23.58 15.88 -27.76
C GLY A 329 -24.44 16.93 -27.06
N ARG A 330 -24.32 17.08 -25.73
CA ARG A 330 -24.96 18.18 -24.98
C ARG A 330 -24.39 19.55 -25.34
N PHE A 331 -23.13 19.63 -25.76
CA PHE A 331 -22.41 20.87 -26.01
C PHE A 331 -22.33 21.25 -27.49
N LEU A 332 -22.57 20.30 -28.40
CA LEU A 332 -22.48 20.52 -29.86
C LEU A 332 -23.79 21.01 -30.50
N GLY A 333 -24.91 21.02 -29.76
CA GLY A 333 -26.23 21.46 -30.25
C GLY A 333 -27.19 20.30 -30.54
N SER A 334 -28.49 20.59 -30.70
CA SER A 334 -29.53 19.55 -30.73
C SER A 334 -29.39 18.52 -31.85
N GLN A 335 -28.81 18.90 -33.00
CA GLN A 335 -28.61 17.97 -34.12
C GLN A 335 -27.44 16.97 -33.92
N TYR A 336 -26.57 17.17 -32.92
CA TYR A 336 -25.41 16.30 -32.65
C TYR A 336 -25.54 15.57 -31.31
N ARG A 337 -26.76 15.41 -30.78
CA ARG A 337 -27.00 14.69 -29.52
C ARG A 337 -26.64 13.20 -29.59
N GLU A 338 -26.54 12.64 -30.78
CA GLU A 338 -26.22 11.23 -30.99
C GLU A 338 -24.96 11.06 -31.84
N GLY A 339 -24.08 10.17 -31.39
CA GLY A 339 -22.84 9.78 -32.05
C GLY A 339 -21.71 10.79 -31.95
N ALA A 340 -21.86 11.85 -31.16
CA ALA A 340 -20.82 12.85 -30.96
C ALA A 340 -19.65 12.33 -30.13
N GLU A 341 -18.44 12.49 -30.66
CA GLU A 341 -17.17 12.15 -30.03
C GLU A 341 -16.37 13.43 -29.75
N ALA A 342 -15.31 13.35 -28.96
CA ALA A 342 -14.45 14.48 -28.60
C ALA A 342 -13.89 15.23 -29.84
N GLU A 343 -13.56 14.50 -30.90
CA GLU A 343 -13.06 15.02 -32.17
C GLU A 343 -14.08 15.96 -32.85
N TRP A 344 -15.38 15.81 -32.57
CA TRP A 344 -16.41 16.60 -33.23
C TRP A 344 -16.48 18.05 -32.74
N LEU A 345 -15.78 18.36 -31.65
CA LEU A 345 -15.55 19.72 -31.16
C LEU A 345 -14.75 20.58 -32.13
N PHE A 346 -13.97 19.98 -33.04
CA PHE A 346 -13.13 20.73 -33.96
C PHE A 346 -13.83 20.98 -35.31
N PRO A 347 -13.63 22.17 -35.92
CA PRO A 347 -14.16 22.47 -37.24
C PRO A 347 -13.68 21.49 -38.31
N PRO A 348 -14.51 21.12 -39.30
CA PRO A 348 -14.12 20.20 -40.38
C PRO A 348 -12.89 20.65 -41.17
N LYS A 349 -12.68 21.98 -41.31
CA LYS A 349 -11.50 22.56 -41.98
C LYS A 349 -10.20 22.23 -41.25
N THR A 350 -10.23 22.23 -39.91
CA THR A 350 -9.08 21.91 -39.07
C THR A 350 -8.71 20.44 -39.21
N MET A 351 -9.70 19.56 -39.26
CA MET A 351 -9.51 18.13 -39.50
C MET A 351 -8.95 17.85 -40.90
N GLU A 352 -9.49 18.51 -41.91
CA GLU A 352 -9.02 18.38 -43.29
C GLU A 352 -7.57 18.85 -43.45
N ALA A 353 -7.18 19.94 -42.79
CA ALA A 353 -5.81 20.44 -42.81
C ALA A 353 -4.82 19.47 -42.14
N PHE A 354 -5.22 18.80 -41.07
CA PHE A 354 -4.42 17.76 -40.41
C PHE A 354 -4.23 16.55 -41.33
N VAL A 355 -5.33 16.01 -41.86
CA VAL A 355 -5.31 14.84 -42.75
C VAL A 355 -4.47 15.12 -44.00
N LYS A 356 -4.59 16.31 -44.60
CA LYS A 356 -3.77 16.71 -45.76
C LYS A 356 -2.27 16.77 -45.45
N LYS A 357 -1.89 17.10 -44.22
CA LYS A 357 -0.49 17.23 -43.80
C LYS A 357 0.17 15.88 -43.54
N PHE A 358 -0.55 14.94 -42.94
CA PHE A 358 0.00 13.64 -42.52
C PHE A 358 -0.34 12.49 -43.48
N GLY A 359 -1.27 12.70 -44.41
CA GLY A 359 -1.72 11.70 -45.39
C GLY A 359 -2.88 10.85 -44.86
N GLU A 360 -3.87 10.59 -45.71
CA GLU A 360 -5.06 9.80 -45.34
C GLU A 360 -4.69 8.40 -44.86
N ASP A 361 -3.74 7.72 -45.52
CA ASP A 361 -3.34 6.35 -45.23
C ASP A 361 -2.76 6.16 -43.81
N LEU A 362 -2.23 7.23 -43.21
CA LEU A 362 -1.57 7.16 -41.91
C LEU A 362 -2.49 7.52 -40.75
N VAL A 363 -3.31 8.57 -40.92
CA VAL A 363 -4.06 9.16 -39.80
C VAL A 363 -5.57 8.97 -39.87
N LEU A 364 -6.13 8.57 -41.02
CA LEU A 364 -7.58 8.51 -41.23
C LEU A 364 -8.08 7.07 -41.28
N LYS A 365 -8.91 6.70 -40.32
CA LYS A 365 -9.59 5.40 -40.28
C LYS A 365 -10.87 5.40 -41.10
N SER A 366 -11.67 6.46 -40.98
CA SER A 366 -12.85 6.65 -41.83
C SER A 366 -13.25 8.13 -41.95
N LYS A 367 -13.94 8.47 -43.04
CA LYS A 367 -14.54 9.79 -43.27
C LYS A 367 -15.98 9.61 -43.71
N ALA A 368 -16.91 10.19 -42.96
CA ALA A 368 -18.34 10.10 -43.24
C ALA A 368 -18.96 11.50 -43.26
N LYS A 369 -19.92 11.73 -44.17
CA LYS A 369 -20.71 12.96 -44.18
C LYS A 369 -21.86 12.81 -43.20
N LYS A 370 -21.81 13.51 -42.07
CA LYS A 370 -22.86 13.53 -41.05
C LYS A 370 -23.40 14.95 -40.90
N PHE A 371 -24.73 15.10 -41.03
CA PHE A 371 -25.43 16.38 -40.85
C PHE A 371 -24.88 17.54 -41.71
N GLY A 372 -24.49 17.26 -42.95
CA GLY A 372 -23.98 18.25 -43.90
C GLY A 372 -22.45 18.44 -43.90
N ASP A 373 -21.76 18.04 -42.84
CA ASP A 373 -20.31 18.18 -42.68
C ASP A 373 -19.57 16.84 -42.75
N PHE A 374 -18.29 16.88 -43.11
CA PHE A 374 -17.41 15.73 -43.01
C PHE A 374 -16.93 15.53 -41.57
N ARG A 375 -17.11 14.31 -41.06
CA ARG A 375 -16.58 13.83 -39.79
C ARG A 375 -15.49 12.81 -40.06
N TYR A 376 -14.44 12.90 -39.26
CA TYR A 376 -13.20 12.16 -39.43
C TYR A 376 -13.01 11.29 -38.19
N ASP A 377 -12.83 9.98 -38.38
CA ASP A 377 -12.39 9.04 -37.35
C ASP A 377 -10.92 8.73 -37.60
N PHE A 378 -10.08 8.91 -36.59
CA PHE A 378 -8.63 8.76 -36.72
C PHE A 378 -8.16 7.36 -36.32
N THR A 379 -7.06 6.92 -36.94
CA THR A 379 -6.28 5.76 -36.48
C THR A 379 -5.68 6.04 -35.09
N PRO A 380 -5.24 5.03 -34.34
CA PRO A 380 -4.51 5.25 -33.09
C PRO A 380 -3.35 6.24 -33.23
N GLU A 381 -2.58 6.13 -34.31
CA GLU A 381 -1.48 7.03 -34.67
C GLU A 381 -1.98 8.46 -34.94
N GLY A 382 -3.13 8.59 -35.62
CA GLY A 382 -3.80 9.87 -35.84
C GLY A 382 -4.28 10.52 -34.54
N LYS A 383 -4.84 9.75 -33.60
CA LYS A 383 -5.30 10.24 -32.29
C LYS A 383 -4.14 10.73 -31.41
N GLU A 384 -2.94 10.17 -31.56
CA GLU A 384 -1.73 10.62 -30.87
C GLU A 384 -1.12 11.87 -31.54
N ALA A 385 -1.04 11.89 -32.87
CA ALA A 385 -0.43 12.98 -33.64
C ALA A 385 -1.28 14.27 -33.68
N PHE A 386 -2.62 14.15 -33.64
CA PHE A 386 -3.53 15.28 -33.79
C PHE A 386 -3.41 16.32 -32.66
N PRO A 387 -3.43 15.96 -31.35
CA PRO A 387 -3.19 16.91 -30.27
C PRO A 387 -1.84 17.63 -30.37
N GLU A 388 -0.76 16.94 -30.76
CA GLU A 388 0.55 17.56 -30.95
C GLU A 388 0.57 18.58 -32.08
N TRP A 389 -0.09 18.25 -33.19
CA TRP A 389 -0.23 19.15 -34.32
C TRP A 389 -1.07 20.39 -33.96
N LEU A 390 -2.16 20.20 -33.21
CA LEU A 390 -3.00 21.30 -32.72
C LEU A 390 -2.23 22.28 -31.83
N ARG A 391 -1.33 21.78 -30.96
CA ARG A 391 -0.46 22.63 -30.12
C ARG A 391 0.49 23.50 -30.95
N LYS A 392 1.03 22.95 -32.05
CA LYS A 392 1.99 23.64 -32.93
C LYS A 392 1.33 24.59 -33.92
N THR A 393 0.04 24.44 -34.18
CA THR A 393 -0.70 25.25 -35.15
C THR A 393 -1.14 26.57 -34.52
N ARG A 394 -0.85 27.72 -35.14
CA ARG A 394 -1.25 29.05 -34.61
C ARG A 394 -2.77 29.24 -34.70
N SER A 395 -3.34 29.96 -33.73
CA SER A 395 -4.80 30.19 -33.59
C SER A 395 -5.46 30.92 -34.77
N SER A 396 -4.69 31.45 -35.74
CA SER A 396 -5.20 32.08 -36.96
C SER A 396 -5.55 31.09 -38.08
N GLN A 397 -5.38 29.77 -37.86
CA GLN A 397 -5.69 28.70 -38.83
C GLN A 397 -6.67 27.64 -38.28
N MET A 398 -7.13 27.79 -37.04
CA MET A 398 -8.21 27.00 -36.43
C MET A 398 -9.52 27.79 -36.52
#